data_AF-A0AAE7CCQ2-F1
#
_entry.id   AF-A0AAE7CCQ2-F1
#
_cell.length_a   1.000
_cell.length_b   1.000
_cell.length_c   1.000
_cell.angle_alpha   90.00
_cell.angle_beta   90.00
_cell.angle_gamma   90.00
#
_symmetry.space_group_name_H-M   'P 1'
#
loop_
_entity.id
_entity.type
_entity.pdbx_description
1 polymer ?
#
loop_
_entity_poly.entity_id
_entity_poly.type
_entity_poly.pdbx_seq_one_letter_code
_entity_poly.pdbx_strand_id
1 'polypeptide(L)'
;MADDGWVRIPPPTYRQRLVIGGFWTLAVAYVGGNLFVTLGRHLEDALGGGILTVIATVAVGLVIAQSLVILLVTRASPALDIHATRGVIRPRGRVRPFADLVGALVEQPAIPPESRYDKPRTRPARDPLSLRLDLAGGGRFRVVLAIGPTTTITPERAEALIAAVRGSRIQPPTASYDPDGRFTHLNFPGRLDIPDTIRLIEDPQRARAQLR
;
A
#
# COMPACT_ATOMS: atom_id res chain seq x y z
N MET A 1 -30.91 12.85 3.18
CA MET A 1 -29.83 12.45 4.11
C MET A 1 -28.89 13.62 4.17
N ALA A 2 -28.63 14.18 5.35
CA ALA A 2 -27.70 15.30 5.48
C ALA A 2 -26.31 14.76 5.14
N ASP A 3 -25.73 15.21 4.02
CA ASP A 3 -24.33 14.98 3.74
C ASP A 3 -23.55 15.82 4.76
N ASP A 4 -23.08 15.18 5.83
CA ASP A 4 -22.29 15.79 6.90
C ASP A 4 -20.92 16.35 6.41
N GLY A 5 -20.74 16.55 5.10
CA GLY A 5 -19.53 17.07 4.45
C GLY A 5 -18.36 16.09 4.40
N TRP A 6 -18.56 14.85 4.86
CA TRP A 6 -17.53 13.81 4.92
C TRP A 6 -17.48 13.00 3.63
N VAL A 7 -16.35 13.08 2.93
CA VAL A 7 -16.04 12.18 1.81
C VAL A 7 -15.28 10.98 2.36
N ARG A 8 -15.85 9.79 2.21
CA ARG A 8 -15.25 8.54 2.69
C ARG A 8 -14.47 7.83 1.59
N ILE A 9 -13.19 7.60 1.85
CA ILE A 9 -12.34 6.70 1.09
C ILE A 9 -12.34 5.33 1.81
N PRO A 10 -12.96 4.30 1.20
CA PRO A 10 -13.07 2.99 1.83
C PRO A 10 -11.71 2.29 1.91
N PRO A 11 -11.52 1.39 2.89
CA PRO A 11 -10.34 0.54 2.91
C PRO A 11 -10.35 -0.38 1.68
N PRO A 12 -9.18 -0.85 1.21
CA PRO A 12 -9.13 -1.75 0.08
C PRO A 12 -9.96 -3.02 0.33
N THR A 13 -10.66 -3.48 -0.70
CA THR A 13 -11.48 -4.70 -0.64
C THR A 13 -10.61 -5.95 -0.48
N TYR A 14 -11.20 -7.08 -0.09
CA TYR A 14 -10.45 -8.33 0.07
C TYR A 14 -9.63 -8.71 -1.17
N ARG A 15 -10.23 -8.60 -2.37
CA ARG A 15 -9.53 -8.86 -3.64
C ARG A 15 -8.34 -7.91 -3.86
N GLN A 16 -8.50 -6.65 -3.51
CA GLN A 16 -7.43 -5.66 -3.60
C GLN A 16 -6.32 -5.94 -2.59
N ARG A 17 -6.65 -6.38 -1.38
CA ARG A 17 -5.67 -6.80 -0.35
C ARG A 17 -4.85 -7.99 -0.82
N LEU A 18 -5.47 -8.97 -1.49
CA LEU A 18 -4.74 -10.09 -2.09
C LEU A 18 -3.77 -9.63 -3.18
N VAL A 19 -4.16 -8.65 -4.01
CA VAL A 19 -3.28 -8.09 -5.03
C VAL A 19 -2.10 -7.33 -4.40
N ILE A 20 -2.37 -6.50 -3.38
CA ILE A 20 -1.34 -5.76 -2.63
C ILE A 20 -0.40 -6.69 -1.87
N GLY A 21 -0.94 -7.75 -1.25
CA GLY A 21 -0.20 -8.75 -0.49
C GLY A 21 0.37 -9.89 -1.33
N GLY A 22 0.13 -9.91 -2.65
CA GLY A 22 0.44 -11.06 -3.50
C GLY A 22 1.93 -11.40 -3.52
N PHE A 23 2.79 -10.38 -3.58
CA PHE A 23 4.24 -10.57 -3.46
C PHE A 23 4.64 -11.19 -2.11
N TRP A 24 4.08 -10.67 -1.01
CA TRP A 24 4.34 -11.20 0.33
C TRP A 24 3.82 -12.62 0.52
N THR A 25 2.71 -12.96 -0.14
CA THR A 25 2.16 -14.33 -0.17
C THR A 25 3.18 -15.31 -0.76
N LEU A 26 3.79 -14.96 -1.90
CA LEU A 26 4.80 -15.79 -2.54
C LEU A 26 6.09 -15.86 -1.73
N ALA A 27 6.54 -14.73 -1.17
CA ALA A 27 7.72 -14.69 -0.31
C ALA A 27 7.55 -15.56 0.95
N VAL A 28 6.37 -15.50 1.58
CA VAL A 28 6.00 -16.33 2.73
C VAL A 28 5.96 -17.81 2.36
N ALA A 29 5.39 -18.16 1.19
CA ALA A 29 5.39 -19.55 0.74
C ALA A 29 6.80 -20.07 0.46
N TYR A 30 7.66 -19.24 -0.15
CA TYR A 30 9.03 -19.58 -0.48
C TYR A 30 9.92 -19.74 0.77
N VAL A 31 9.90 -18.75 1.67
CA VAL A 31 10.74 -18.76 2.88
C VAL A 31 10.16 -19.71 3.94
N GLY A 32 8.84 -19.69 4.13
CA GLY A 32 8.15 -20.51 5.11
C GLY A 32 8.02 -21.98 4.69
N GLY A 33 8.11 -22.31 3.40
CA GLY A 33 7.93 -23.67 2.91
C GLY A 33 8.85 -24.69 3.59
N ASN A 34 10.15 -24.39 3.67
CA ASN A 34 11.10 -25.27 4.36
C ASN A 34 10.81 -25.35 5.87
N LEU A 35 10.47 -24.24 6.51
CA LEU A 35 10.13 -24.21 7.93
C LEU A 35 8.90 -25.07 8.23
N PHE A 36 7.81 -24.92 7.46
CA PHE A 36 6.57 -25.67 7.67
C PHE A 36 6.74 -27.15 7.34
N VAL A 37 7.55 -27.51 6.34
CA VAL A 37 7.87 -28.90 6.04
C VAL A 37 8.66 -29.54 7.17
N THR A 38 9.67 -28.86 7.70
CA THR A 38 10.44 -29.36 8.86
C THR A 38 9.55 -29.51 10.09
N LEU A 39 8.69 -28.53 10.37
CA LEU A 39 7.71 -28.61 11.46
C LEU A 39 6.74 -29.78 11.28
N GLY A 40 6.27 -29.99 10.05
CA GLY A 40 5.38 -31.08 9.70
C GLY A 40 6.01 -32.45 9.92
N ARG A 41 7.30 -32.62 9.59
CA ARG A 41 8.04 -33.86 9.87
C ARG A 41 8.18 -34.12 11.36
N HIS A 42 8.49 -33.09 12.16
CA HIS A 42 8.56 -33.26 13.62
C HIS A 42 7.20 -33.61 14.25
N LEU A 43 6.11 -33.02 13.75
CA LEU A 43 4.77 -33.37 14.19
C LEU A 43 4.38 -34.79 13.76
N GLU A 44 4.83 -35.22 12.57
CA GLU A 44 4.63 -36.57 12.10
C GLU A 44 5.34 -37.60 12.98
N ASP A 45 6.61 -37.37 13.31
CA ASP A 45 7.39 -38.25 14.20
C ASP A 45 6.72 -38.41 15.59
N ALA A 46 5.94 -37.42 16.02
CA ALA A 46 5.26 -37.42 17.31
C ALA A 46 3.83 -38.01 17.28
N LEU A 47 3.08 -37.82 16.19
CA LEU A 47 1.64 -38.15 16.11
C LEU A 47 1.34 -39.36 15.21
N GLY A 48 2.25 -39.73 14.29
CA GLY A 48 2.18 -40.94 13.47
C GLY A 48 1.02 -41.00 12.45
N GLY A 49 0.83 -39.96 11.64
CA GLY A 49 -0.24 -39.85 10.64
C GLY A 49 0.22 -39.84 9.16
N GLY A 50 1.44 -40.26 8.90
CA GLY A 50 2.09 -40.31 7.59
C GLY A 50 2.26 -38.95 6.90
N ILE A 51 2.32 -38.97 5.57
CA ILE A 51 2.50 -37.75 4.77
C ILE A 51 1.35 -36.73 4.93
N LEU A 52 0.18 -37.17 5.41
CA LEU A 52 -1.00 -36.33 5.58
C LEU A 52 -0.81 -35.28 6.68
N THR A 53 -0.10 -35.59 7.76
CA THR A 53 0.20 -34.63 8.85
C THR A 53 1.14 -33.53 8.37
N VAL A 54 2.14 -33.89 7.56
CA VAL A 54 3.08 -32.94 6.95
C VAL A 54 2.32 -32.00 6.01
N ILE A 55 1.46 -32.54 5.14
CA ILE A 55 0.64 -31.75 4.21
C ILE A 55 -0.31 -30.83 4.98
N ALA A 56 -0.99 -31.33 6.01
CA ALA A 56 -1.90 -30.55 6.84
C ALA A 56 -1.18 -29.41 7.55
N THR A 57 0.00 -29.67 8.11
CA THR A 57 0.83 -28.66 8.78
C THR A 57 1.24 -27.55 7.83
N VAL A 58 1.71 -27.91 6.62
CA VAL A 58 2.09 -26.93 5.59
C VAL A 58 0.88 -26.11 5.16
N ALA A 59 -0.27 -26.73 4.91
CA ALA A 59 -1.49 -26.03 4.52
C ALA A 59 -1.94 -25.02 5.59
N VAL A 60 -1.98 -25.44 6.86
CA VAL A 60 -2.36 -24.57 7.98
C VAL A 60 -1.34 -23.43 8.16
N GLY A 61 -0.04 -23.72 8.08
CA GLY A 61 1.01 -22.71 8.16
C GLY A 61 0.89 -21.63 7.10
N LEU A 62 0.62 -22.02 5.85
CA LEU A 62 0.39 -21.09 4.74
C LEU A 62 -0.87 -20.24 4.95
N VAL A 63 -1.97 -20.83 5.43
CA VAL A 63 -3.21 -20.09 5.72
C VAL A 63 -3.01 -19.05 6.83
N ILE A 64 -2.31 -19.41 7.90
CA ILE A 64 -1.99 -18.50 8.99
C ILE A 64 -1.14 -17.34 8.48
N ALA A 65 -0.07 -17.66 7.75
CA ALA A 65 0.83 -16.63 7.26
C ALA A 65 0.14 -15.70 6.24
N GLN A 66 -0.73 -16.25 5.38
CA GLN A 66 -1.56 -15.44 4.48
C GLN A 66 -2.52 -14.53 5.25
N SER A 67 -3.15 -15.05 6.30
CA SER A 67 -4.05 -14.27 7.14
C SER A 67 -3.33 -13.11 7.82
N LEU A 68 -2.08 -13.32 8.26
CA LEU A 68 -1.23 -12.28 8.82
C LEU A 68 -0.87 -11.20 7.79
N VAL A 69 -0.54 -11.59 6.54
CA VAL A 69 -0.30 -10.63 5.45
C VAL A 69 -1.53 -9.77 5.20
N ILE A 70 -2.72 -10.38 5.09
CA ILE A 70 -3.98 -9.65 4.86
C ILE A 70 -4.29 -8.73 6.04
N LEU A 71 -4.06 -9.18 7.28
CA LEU A 71 -4.24 -8.37 8.48
C LEU A 71 -3.31 -7.14 8.46
N LEU A 72 -2.05 -7.31 8.08
CA LEU A 72 -1.07 -6.23 7.97
C LEU A 72 -1.51 -5.19 6.94
N VAL A 73 -1.92 -5.63 5.74
CA VAL A 73 -2.44 -4.72 4.69
C VAL A 73 -3.69 -3.98 5.18
N THR A 74 -4.58 -4.67 5.90
CA THR A 74 -5.80 -4.08 6.47
C THR A 74 -5.48 -2.99 7.50
N ARG A 75 -4.48 -3.24 8.36
CA ARG A 75 -4.02 -2.27 9.35
C ARG A 75 -3.33 -1.08 8.68
N ALA A 76 -2.55 -1.30 7.64
CA ALA A 76 -1.81 -0.25 6.92
C ALA A 76 -2.72 0.68 6.09
N SER A 77 -3.82 0.15 5.55
CA SER A 77 -4.76 0.89 4.70
C SER A 77 -6.15 1.03 5.35
N PRO A 78 -6.30 1.83 6.43
CA PRO A 78 -7.58 2.04 7.07
C PRO A 78 -8.54 2.86 6.18
N ALA A 79 -9.83 2.85 6.54
CA ALA A 79 -10.77 3.82 6.00
C ALA A 79 -10.30 5.25 6.34
N LEU A 80 -10.48 6.17 5.40
CA LEU A 80 -10.13 7.57 5.56
C LEU A 80 -11.36 8.42 5.25
N ASP A 81 -11.83 9.15 6.24
CA ASP A 81 -12.87 10.16 6.03
C ASP A 81 -12.21 11.54 5.95
N ILE A 82 -12.63 12.35 4.98
CA ILE A 82 -12.07 13.69 4.71
C ILE A 82 -13.20 14.70 4.76
N HIS A 83 -13.01 15.79 5.48
CA HIS A 83 -13.95 16.91 5.51
C HIS A 83 -13.24 18.17 4.99
N ALA A 84 -13.43 18.46 3.71
CA ALA A 84 -12.71 19.53 3.01
C ALA A 84 -12.93 20.92 3.65
N THR A 85 -14.19 21.25 3.97
CA THR A 85 -14.54 22.58 4.53
C THR A 85 -14.04 22.81 5.96
N ARG A 86 -13.93 21.76 6.78
CA ARG A 86 -13.38 21.85 8.14
C ARG A 86 -11.87 21.70 8.20
N GLY A 87 -11.21 21.33 7.10
CA GLY A 87 -9.77 21.15 7.07
C GLY A 87 -9.27 19.94 7.89
N VAL A 88 -10.09 18.88 8.01
CA VAL A 88 -9.77 17.72 8.87
C VAL A 88 -9.89 16.39 8.14
N ILE A 89 -9.02 15.47 8.51
CA ILE A 89 -9.06 14.06 8.13
C ILE A 89 -9.35 13.19 9.35
N ARG A 90 -9.92 12.01 9.14
CA ARG A 90 -10.21 11.03 10.19
C ARG A 90 -9.58 9.66 9.86
N PRO A 91 -8.25 9.51 9.93
CA PRO A 91 -7.62 8.21 9.82
C PRO A 91 -7.94 7.34 11.05
N ARG A 92 -8.42 6.10 10.82
CA ARG A 92 -8.75 5.14 11.91
C ARG A 92 -9.70 5.70 12.98
N GLY A 93 -10.64 6.55 12.58
CA GLY A 93 -11.61 7.15 13.50
C GLY A 93 -11.09 8.34 14.33
N ARG A 94 -9.80 8.69 14.26
CA ARG A 94 -9.23 9.83 15.00
C ARG A 94 -9.19 11.08 14.12
N VAL A 95 -9.83 12.16 14.55
CA VAL A 95 -9.84 13.44 13.82
C VAL A 95 -8.49 14.13 13.96
N ARG A 96 -7.93 14.58 12.83
CA ARG A 96 -6.65 15.28 12.71
C ARG A 96 -6.77 16.42 11.69
N PRO A 97 -6.15 17.58 11.92
CA PRO A 97 -6.12 18.66 10.94
C PRO A 97 -5.29 18.26 9.71
N PHE A 98 -5.53 18.89 8.56
CA PHE A 98 -4.71 18.69 7.36
C PHE A 98 -3.24 19.04 7.61
N ALA A 99 -2.97 20.04 8.46
CA ALA A 99 -1.62 20.44 8.84
C ALA A 99 -0.82 19.32 9.55
N ASP A 100 -1.48 18.28 10.08
CA ASP A 100 -0.79 17.12 10.64
C ASP A 100 -0.23 16.21 9.54
N LEU A 101 -0.61 16.35 8.27
CA LEU A 101 0.00 15.63 7.16
C LEU A 101 1.35 16.28 6.83
N VAL A 102 2.43 15.53 7.05
CA VAL A 102 3.82 16.05 6.96
C VAL A 102 4.65 15.38 5.88
N GLY A 103 4.21 14.23 5.36
CA GLY A 103 4.95 13.53 4.32
C GLY A 103 4.05 12.71 3.40
N ALA A 104 4.48 12.61 2.15
CA ALA A 104 3.89 11.75 1.13
C ALA A 104 4.96 10.84 0.53
N LEU A 105 4.60 9.59 0.26
CA LEU A 105 5.44 8.60 -0.38
C LEU A 105 4.60 7.80 -1.37
N VAL A 106 5.00 7.77 -2.64
CA VAL A 106 4.45 6.82 -3.60
C VAL A 106 5.04 5.44 -3.34
N GLU A 107 4.16 4.48 -3.09
CA GLU A 107 4.50 3.07 -2.95
C GLU A 107 3.92 2.31 -4.15
N GLN A 108 4.80 1.99 -5.10
CA GLN A 108 4.55 1.10 -6.22
C GLN A 108 5.43 -0.14 -6.03
N PRO A 109 4.92 -1.36 -6.31
CA PRO A 109 5.78 -2.54 -6.35
C PRO A 109 6.88 -2.32 -7.37
N ALA A 110 8.14 -2.53 -6.97
CA ALA A 110 9.25 -2.53 -7.91
C ALA A 110 8.96 -3.59 -8.98
N ILE A 111 8.80 -3.14 -10.23
CA ILE A 111 8.70 -4.05 -11.37
C ILE A 111 10.14 -4.51 -11.64
N PRO A 112 10.42 -5.83 -11.57
CA PRO A 112 11.72 -6.33 -11.98
C PRO A 112 11.99 -5.89 -13.44
N PRO A 113 13.22 -5.47 -13.78
CA PRO A 113 13.54 -5.10 -15.16
C PRO A 113 13.18 -6.28 -16.08
N GLU A 114 12.55 -5.98 -17.22
CA GLU A 114 12.15 -7.01 -18.18
C GLU A 114 13.39 -7.78 -18.64
N SER A 115 13.41 -9.08 -18.35
CA SER A 115 14.45 -9.97 -18.84
C SER A 115 14.24 -10.22 -20.33
N ARG A 116 15.32 -10.40 -21.09
CA ARG A 116 15.25 -10.85 -22.50
C ARG A 116 14.51 -12.19 -22.67
N TYR A 117 14.41 -12.96 -21.59
CA TYR A 117 13.71 -14.23 -21.53
C TYR A 117 12.29 -14.14 -20.98
N ASP A 118 11.83 -12.95 -20.57
CA ASP A 118 10.46 -12.77 -20.11
C ASP A 118 9.50 -12.92 -21.29
N LYS A 119 8.57 -13.85 -21.15
CA LYS A 119 7.49 -14.01 -22.11
C LYS A 119 6.55 -12.79 -22.03
N PRO A 120 6.09 -12.25 -23.16
CA PRO A 120 5.14 -11.14 -23.14
C PRO A 120 3.92 -11.54 -22.30
N ARG A 121 3.59 -10.70 -21.30
CA ARG A 121 2.52 -11.00 -20.36
C ARG A 121 1.19 -10.98 -21.11
N THR A 122 0.46 -12.08 -21.06
CA THR A 122 -0.88 -12.23 -21.68
C THR A 122 -1.95 -11.37 -21.00
N ARG A 123 -1.69 -10.87 -19.80
CA ARG A 123 -2.62 -10.01 -19.05
C ARG A 123 -1.92 -8.76 -18.53
N PRO A 124 -2.58 -7.59 -18.57
CA PRO A 124 -2.02 -6.37 -18.01
C PRO A 124 -1.78 -6.52 -16.51
N ALA A 125 -0.60 -6.08 -16.07
CA ALA A 125 -0.18 -6.17 -14.67
C ALA A 125 -1.14 -5.38 -13.76
N ARG A 126 -1.59 -6.03 -12.67
CA ARG A 126 -2.51 -5.43 -11.69
C ARG A 126 -1.77 -4.77 -10.53
N ASP A 127 -0.63 -4.14 -10.80
CA ASP A 127 0.16 -3.53 -9.74
C ASP A 127 -0.65 -2.42 -9.05
N PRO A 128 -0.75 -2.43 -7.72
CA PRO A 128 -1.39 -1.35 -6.99
C PRO A 128 -0.48 -0.13 -6.98
N LEU A 129 -1.05 1.04 -7.28
CA LEU A 129 -0.44 2.32 -7.01
C LEU A 129 -1.04 2.84 -5.71
N SER A 130 -0.18 2.98 -4.70
CA SER A 130 -0.61 3.43 -3.38
C SER A 130 0.18 4.66 -2.93
N LEU A 131 -0.53 5.59 -2.31
CA LEU A 131 0.02 6.78 -1.70
C LEU A 131 0.04 6.55 -0.19
N ARG A 132 1.24 6.55 0.38
CA ARG A 132 1.41 6.57 1.82
C ARG A 132 1.52 8.02 2.30
N LEU A 133 0.75 8.32 3.34
CA LEU A 133 0.74 9.60 4.02
C LEU A 133 1.24 9.42 5.45
N ASP A 134 2.17 10.30 5.83
CA ASP A 134 2.77 10.35 7.17
C ASP A 134 2.17 11.53 7.96
N LEU A 135 1.84 11.27 9.22
CA LEU A 135 1.27 12.23 10.17
C LEU A 135 2.33 12.73 11.15
N ALA A 136 2.20 13.98 11.58
CA ALA A 136 2.87 14.54 12.74
C ALA A 136 2.55 13.68 13.97
N GLY A 137 3.58 13.23 14.69
CA GLY A 137 3.44 12.25 15.76
C GLY A 137 3.58 10.78 15.33
N GLY A 138 4.04 10.52 14.10
CA GLY A 138 4.52 9.20 13.66
C GLY A 138 3.44 8.26 13.13
N GLY A 139 2.18 8.69 13.07
CA GLY A 139 1.10 7.94 12.43
C GLY A 139 1.33 7.81 10.93
N ARG A 140 0.97 6.68 10.34
CA ARG A 140 1.11 6.43 8.89
C ARG A 140 -0.08 5.65 8.39
N PHE A 141 -0.53 5.96 7.19
CA PHE A 141 -1.60 5.22 6.53
C PHE A 141 -1.43 5.26 5.01
N ARG A 142 -1.99 4.24 4.36
CA ARG A 142 -1.91 4.06 2.90
C ARG A 142 -3.28 4.25 2.28
N VAL A 143 -3.33 5.06 1.24
CA VAL A 143 -4.48 5.24 0.34
C VAL A 143 -4.16 4.55 -0.98
N VAL A 144 -5.08 3.71 -1.46
CA VAL A 144 -4.92 3.07 -2.77
C VAL A 144 -5.53 3.98 -3.82
N LEU A 145 -4.70 4.46 -4.76
CA LEU A 145 -5.13 5.37 -5.82
C LEU A 145 -5.62 4.59 -7.04
N ALA A 146 -4.89 3.54 -7.43
CA ALA A 146 -5.25 2.72 -8.56
C ALA A 146 -4.80 1.26 -8.42
N ILE A 147 -5.50 0.33 -9.08
CA ILE A 147 -5.13 -1.07 -9.22
C ILE A 147 -5.33 -1.50 -10.67
N GLY A 148 -4.22 -1.81 -11.34
CA GLY A 148 -4.24 -2.05 -12.78
C GLY A 148 -4.70 -0.81 -13.59
N PRO A 149 -5.06 -1.01 -14.86
CA PRO A 149 -5.45 0.07 -15.77
C PRO A 149 -6.91 0.55 -15.59
N THR A 150 -7.76 -0.22 -14.91
CA THR A 150 -9.22 0.01 -14.89
C THR A 150 -9.78 0.44 -13.54
N THR A 151 -9.05 0.21 -12.44
CA THR A 151 -9.52 0.59 -11.10
C THR A 151 -8.78 1.84 -10.67
N THR A 152 -9.48 2.96 -10.58
CA THR A 152 -8.97 4.25 -10.08
C THR A 152 -9.88 4.82 -9.02
N ILE A 153 -9.37 5.76 -8.24
CA ILE A 153 -10.14 6.54 -7.27
C ILE A 153 -11.23 7.35 -7.98
N THR A 154 -12.40 7.50 -7.34
CA THR A 154 -13.48 8.31 -7.93
C THR A 154 -13.10 9.79 -7.92
N PRO A 155 -13.57 10.61 -8.88
CA PRO A 155 -13.24 12.04 -8.95
C PRO A 155 -13.51 12.80 -7.64
N GLU A 156 -14.67 12.56 -7.02
CA GLU A 156 -15.05 13.15 -5.73
C GLU A 156 -14.03 12.85 -4.61
N ARG A 157 -13.54 11.61 -4.55
CA ARG A 157 -12.54 11.21 -3.56
C ARG A 157 -11.16 11.78 -3.88
N ALA A 158 -10.83 11.92 -5.16
CA ALA A 158 -9.61 12.57 -5.61
C ALA A 158 -9.61 14.06 -5.20
N GLU A 159 -10.71 14.78 -5.45
CA GLU A 159 -10.87 16.18 -5.05
C GLU A 159 -10.74 16.37 -3.54
N ALA A 160 -11.39 15.52 -2.74
CA ALA A 160 -11.27 15.57 -1.28
C ALA A 160 -9.82 15.34 -0.83
N LEU A 161 -9.12 14.39 -1.44
CA LEU A 161 -7.73 14.10 -1.13
C LEU A 161 -6.79 15.25 -1.55
N ILE A 162 -7.04 15.87 -2.72
CA ILE A 162 -6.33 17.06 -3.19
C ILE A 162 -6.53 18.22 -2.21
N ALA A 163 -7.75 18.44 -1.71
CA ALA A 163 -8.02 19.46 -0.70
C ALA A 163 -7.22 19.21 0.60
N ALA A 164 -7.14 17.95 1.05
CA ALA A 164 -6.33 17.57 2.20
C ALA A 164 -4.83 17.81 1.98
N VAL A 165 -4.32 17.48 0.79
CA VAL A 165 -2.90 17.70 0.42
C VAL A 165 -2.57 19.18 0.31
N ARG A 166 -3.46 20.01 -0.26
CA ARG A 166 -3.27 21.46 -0.33
C ARG A 166 -3.20 22.13 1.04
N GLY A 167 -3.99 21.65 2.00
CA GLY A 167 -3.97 22.13 3.38
C GLY A 167 -2.91 21.49 4.28
N SER A 168 -2.04 20.66 3.71
CA SER A 168 -1.02 19.91 4.46
C SER A 168 0.27 20.69 4.69
N ARG A 169 1.17 20.10 5.47
CA ARG A 169 2.57 20.52 5.61
C ARG A 169 3.51 19.51 4.94
N ILE A 170 3.04 18.80 3.92
CA ILE A 170 3.85 17.84 3.18
C ILE A 170 5.04 18.57 2.58
N GLN A 171 6.24 18.15 2.97
CA GLN A 171 7.47 18.60 2.36
C GLN A 171 8.37 17.40 2.12
N PRO A 172 9.12 17.40 1.01
CA PRO A 172 10.14 16.40 0.81
C PRO A 172 11.21 16.54 1.90
N PRO A 173 11.74 15.42 2.42
CA PRO A 173 12.86 15.47 3.34
C PRO A 173 14.09 16.04 2.64
N THR A 174 14.87 16.84 3.38
CA THR A 174 16.14 17.42 2.93
C THR A 174 17.31 16.61 3.50
N ALA A 175 18.33 16.37 2.68
CA ALA A 175 19.56 15.74 3.12
C ALA A 175 20.60 16.82 3.47
N SER A 176 21.42 16.59 4.49
CA SER A 176 22.43 17.57 4.92
C SER A 176 23.45 17.93 3.83
N TYR A 177 23.71 16.99 2.92
CA TYR A 177 24.63 17.14 1.79
C TYR A 177 23.93 17.60 0.50
N ASP A 178 22.62 17.83 0.53
CA ASP A 178 21.81 18.37 -0.57
C ASP A 178 20.79 19.37 -0.02
N PRO A 179 21.26 20.53 0.50
CA PRO A 179 20.38 21.54 1.12
C PRO A 179 19.42 22.18 0.11
N ASP A 180 19.83 22.25 -1.16
CA ASP A 180 19.02 22.78 -2.25
C ASP A 180 17.96 21.78 -2.75
N GLY A 181 18.01 20.52 -2.28
CA GLY A 181 17.08 19.46 -2.65
C GLY A 181 17.15 19.05 -4.13
N ARG A 182 18.23 19.36 -4.84
CA ARG A 182 18.39 19.04 -6.28
C ARG A 182 18.34 17.54 -6.55
N PHE A 183 18.79 16.75 -5.59
CA PHE A 183 18.85 15.30 -5.65
C PHE A 183 17.86 14.64 -4.70
N THR A 184 16.84 15.36 -4.22
CA THR A 184 15.78 14.82 -3.35
C THR A 184 15.19 13.52 -3.91
N HIS A 185 14.96 13.46 -5.22
CA HIS A 185 14.42 12.27 -5.89
C HIS A 185 15.34 11.03 -5.85
N LEU A 186 16.67 11.24 -5.75
CA LEU A 186 17.66 10.16 -5.59
C LEU A 186 17.86 9.80 -4.12
N ASN A 187 17.94 10.82 -3.27
CA ASN A 187 18.18 10.67 -1.83
C ASN A 187 16.98 10.03 -1.11
N PHE A 188 15.78 10.34 -1.59
CA PHE A 188 14.53 9.91 -1.00
C PHE A 188 13.56 9.41 -2.08
N PRO A 189 13.85 8.25 -2.69
CA PRO A 189 13.07 7.74 -3.79
C PRO A 189 11.60 7.56 -3.41
N GLY A 190 10.71 8.06 -4.27
CA GLY A 190 9.27 8.02 -4.08
C GLY A 190 8.69 9.05 -3.10
N ARG A 191 9.50 9.88 -2.44
CA ARG A 191 8.97 11.01 -1.64
C ARG A 191 8.44 12.08 -2.56
N LEU A 192 7.27 12.63 -2.21
CA LEU A 192 6.58 13.63 -3.02
C LEU A 192 6.42 14.93 -2.24
N ASP A 193 6.49 16.04 -2.95
CA ASP A 193 6.04 17.34 -2.47
C ASP A 193 4.53 17.53 -2.69
N ILE A 194 3.98 18.69 -2.32
CA ILE A 194 2.56 18.99 -2.51
C ILE A 194 2.16 18.96 -4.01
N PRO A 195 2.83 19.69 -4.93
CA PRO A 195 2.53 19.65 -6.36
C PRO A 195 2.54 18.24 -6.96
N ASP A 196 3.57 17.44 -6.70
CA ASP A 196 3.73 16.09 -7.25
C ASP A 196 2.71 15.12 -6.64
N THR A 197 2.37 15.28 -5.36
CA THR A 197 1.29 14.52 -4.74
C THR A 197 -0.05 14.84 -5.39
N ILE A 198 -0.35 16.11 -5.68
CA ILE A 198 -1.58 16.51 -6.37
C ILE A 198 -1.63 15.91 -7.78
N ARG A 199 -0.55 16.04 -8.56
CA ARG A 199 -0.44 15.44 -9.91
C ARG A 199 -0.68 13.94 -9.90
N LEU A 200 -0.13 13.23 -8.90
CA LEU A 200 -0.33 11.79 -8.71
C LEU A 200 -1.80 11.43 -8.43
N ILE A 201 -2.52 12.28 -7.70
CA ILE A 201 -3.94 12.05 -7.36
C ILE A 201 -4.85 12.40 -8.56
N GLU A 202 -4.52 13.46 -9.31
CA GLU A 202 -5.26 13.91 -10.49
C GLU A 202 -5.20 12.87 -11.63
N ASP A 203 -4.01 12.33 -11.91
CA ASP A 203 -3.84 11.30 -12.93
C ASP A 203 -2.97 10.13 -12.45
N PRO A 204 -3.56 9.20 -11.67
CA PRO A 204 -2.85 8.03 -11.18
C PRO A 204 -2.31 7.12 -12.31
N GLN A 205 -2.97 7.13 -13.48
CA GLN A 205 -2.59 6.26 -14.61
C GLN A 205 -1.37 6.80 -15.35
N ARG A 206 -1.31 8.12 -15.57
CA ARG A 206 -0.14 8.77 -16.15
C ARG A 206 1.08 8.66 -15.23
N ALA A 207 0.91 8.87 -13.93
CA ALA A 207 2.01 8.70 -12.99
C ALA A 207 2.55 7.26 -13.00
N ARG A 208 1.66 6.26 -13.11
CA ARG A 208 2.06 4.87 -13.25
C ARG A 208 2.86 4.59 -14.52
N ALA A 209 2.55 5.27 -15.63
CA ALA A 209 3.31 5.14 -16.87
C ALA A 209 4.70 5.79 -16.78
N GLN A 210 4.85 6.85 -15.99
CA GLN A 210 6.12 7.56 -15.79
C GLN A 210 7.06 6.88 -14.79
N LEU A 211 6.52 6.04 -13.91
CA LEU A 211 7.28 5.26 -12.92
C LEU A 211 7.71 3.86 -13.46
N ARG A 212 7.39 3.54 -14.72
CA ARG A 212 7.87 2.35 -15.43
C ARG A 212 9.14 2.66 -16.21
#